data_AF-A0A2P5XAW7-F1
#
_entry.id   AF-A0A2P5XAW7-F1
#
_cell.length_a   1.000
_cell.length_b   1.000
_cell.length_c   1.000
_cell.angle_alpha   90.00
_cell.angle_beta   90.00
_cell.angle_gamma   90.00
#
_symmetry.space_group_name_H-M   'P 1'
#
loop_
_entity.id
_entity.type
_entity.pdbx_description
1 polymer ?
#
loop_
_entity_poly.entity_id
_entity_poly.type
_entity_poly.pdbx_seq_one_letter_code
_entity_poly.pdbx_strand_id
1 'polypeptide(L)'
;MEISSKSMENAIRFIFFSFLLIPANTQLESNQKGYISAVISTKGLDFAKDLLIEKAVSSIIPLQLSDIEKSAKIPVVGKVRMGLSDIVIYSVDFPFSSIATGDSGIVLVASGATANLNMKWKYSYKTWIVTISDQGTATVEVWDNSWEL
;
A
#
# COMPACT_ATOMS: atom_id res chain seq x y z
N MET A 1 7.03 -12.63 84.47
CA MET A 1 8.05 -11.67 83.99
C MET A 1 7.31 -10.68 83.10
N GLU A 2 6.79 -9.60 83.68
CA GLU A 2 6.02 -8.58 82.95
C GLU A 2 6.95 -7.82 82.01
N ILE A 3 6.72 -7.95 80.71
CA ILE A 3 7.42 -7.15 79.72
C ILE A 3 6.78 -5.76 79.77
N SER A 4 7.51 -4.77 80.28
CA SER A 4 7.05 -3.38 80.37
C SER A 4 6.55 -2.90 79.01
N SER A 5 5.30 -2.42 78.94
CA SER A 5 4.64 -1.97 77.70
C SER A 5 5.46 -0.93 76.92
N LYS A 6 6.24 -0.13 77.64
CA LYS A 6 7.16 0.87 77.09
C LYS A 6 8.32 0.25 76.30
N SER A 7 8.77 -0.95 76.67
CA SER A 7 9.78 -1.71 75.94
C SER A 7 9.23 -2.24 74.61
N MET A 8 7.96 -2.68 74.61
CA MET A 8 7.29 -3.19 73.42
C MET A 8 6.98 -2.09 72.40
N GLU A 9 6.56 -0.90 72.83
CA GLU A 9 6.38 0.26 71.94
C GLU A 9 7.69 0.72 71.30
N ASN A 10 8.79 0.72 72.06
CA ASN A 10 10.10 1.06 71.54
C ASN A 10 10.60 0.02 70.54
N ALA A 11 10.35 -1.28 70.78
CA ALA A 11 10.66 -2.34 69.83
C ALA A 11 9.85 -2.20 68.53
N ILE A 12 8.56 -1.88 68.63
CA ILE A 12 7.69 -1.64 67.46
C ILE A 12 8.16 -0.42 66.68
N ARG A 13 8.50 0.69 67.34
CA ARG A 13 9.04 1.90 66.69
C ARG A 13 10.39 1.63 66.03
N PHE A 14 11.25 0.82 66.65
CA PHE A 14 12.53 0.43 66.09
C PHE A 14 12.37 -0.44 64.85
N ILE A 15 11.43 -1.40 64.87
CA ILE A 15 11.06 -2.23 63.70
C ILE A 15 10.48 -1.37 62.57
N PHE A 16 9.66 -0.37 62.91
CA PHE A 16 9.08 0.53 61.92
C PHE A 16 10.15 1.45 61.27
N PHE A 17 11.10 1.95 62.06
CA PHE A 17 12.23 2.73 61.55
C PHE A 17 13.22 1.90 60.73
N SER A 18 13.43 0.62 61.06
CA SER A 18 14.31 -0.25 60.26
C SER A 18 13.71 -0.63 58.90
N PHE A 19 12.38 -0.62 58.75
CA PHE A 19 11.73 -0.73 57.43
C PHE A 19 11.90 0.54 56.56
N LEU A 20 11.99 1.72 57.17
CA LEU A 20 12.21 3.00 56.46
C LEU A 20 13.67 3.20 56.01
N LEU A 21 14.60 2.45 56.60
CA LEU A 21 16.03 2.51 56.29
C LEU A 21 16.47 1.43 55.28
N ILE A 22 15.55 0.65 54.72
CA ILE A 22 15.85 -0.19 53.55
C ILE A 22 15.94 0.77 52.37
N PRO A 23 17.14 1.08 51.83
CA PRO A 23 17.19 1.77 50.55
C PRO A 23 16.45 0.89 49.56
N ALA A 24 15.36 1.40 48.98
CA ALA A 24 14.77 0.82 47.79
C ALA A 24 15.78 1.02 46.66
N ASN A 25 16.83 0.20 46.67
CA ASN A 25 17.78 0.14 45.58
C ASN A 25 17.10 -0.66 44.48
N THR A 26 16.14 -0.04 43.79
CA THR A 26 15.86 -0.40 42.41
C THR A 26 17.03 0.11 41.59
N GLN A 27 18.21 -0.47 41.83
CA GLN A 27 19.21 -0.58 40.79
C GLN A 27 18.61 -1.58 39.81
N LEU A 28 17.68 -1.07 38.99
CA LEU A 28 17.50 -1.61 37.67
C LEU A 28 18.88 -1.46 37.04
N GLU A 29 19.69 -2.50 37.16
CA GLU A 29 20.81 -2.75 36.28
C GLU A 29 20.22 -2.71 34.87
N SER A 30 20.11 -1.52 34.28
CA SER A 30 19.61 -1.30 32.92
C SER A 30 20.66 -1.76 31.89
N ASN A 31 21.49 -2.73 32.27
CA ASN A 31 22.57 -3.29 31.48
C ASN A 31 22.10 -4.50 30.66
N GLN A 32 20.87 -4.97 30.86
CA GLN A 32 20.20 -5.82 29.88
C GLN A 32 19.41 -4.96 28.91
N LYS A 33 20.02 -4.69 27.74
CA LYS A 33 19.25 -4.29 26.56
C LYS A 33 18.25 -5.42 26.27
N GLY A 34 16.98 -5.21 26.60
CA GLY A 34 15.91 -6.11 26.20
C GLY A 34 15.74 -6.04 24.69
N TYR A 35 15.82 -7.18 24.01
CA TYR A 35 15.59 -7.26 22.57
C TYR A 35 14.31 -8.07 22.33
N ILE A 36 13.36 -7.47 21.61
CA ILE A 36 12.21 -8.19 21.07
C ILE A 36 12.58 -8.59 19.64
N SER A 37 12.64 -9.88 19.37
CA SER A 37 12.83 -10.43 18.02
C SER A 37 11.54 -11.05 17.52
N ALA A 38 11.18 -10.74 16.27
CA ALA A 38 10.10 -11.41 15.56
C ALA A 38 10.66 -12.06 14.28
N VAL A 39 10.15 -13.23 13.94
CA VAL A 39 10.50 -13.93 12.71
C VAL A 39 9.25 -14.07 11.86
N ILE A 40 9.33 -13.59 10.61
CA ILE A 40 8.24 -13.74 9.63
C ILE A 40 8.54 -15.01 8.84
N SER A 41 7.58 -15.92 8.79
CA SER A 41 7.69 -17.13 7.98
C SER A 41 7.48 -16.83 6.50
N THR A 42 7.87 -17.76 5.63
CA THR A 42 7.58 -17.68 4.19
C THR A 42 6.08 -17.52 3.91
N LYS A 43 5.23 -18.22 4.66
CA LYS A 43 3.76 -18.06 4.57
C LYS A 43 3.29 -16.68 4.98
N GLY A 44 3.89 -16.08 6.01
CA GLY A 44 3.60 -14.72 6.43
C GLY A 44 4.03 -13.69 5.38
N LEU A 45 5.12 -13.97 4.68
CA LEU A 45 5.61 -13.16 3.58
C LEU A 45 4.71 -13.27 2.34
N ASP A 46 4.26 -14.48 2.01
CA ASP A 46 3.26 -14.69 0.94
C ASP A 46 1.94 -13.97 1.24
N PHE A 47 1.47 -14.03 2.49
CA PHE A 47 0.30 -13.26 2.91
C PHE A 47 0.52 -11.74 2.74
N ALA A 48 1.69 -11.23 3.13
CA ALA A 48 2.02 -9.82 2.97
C ALA A 48 2.10 -9.39 1.50
N LYS A 49 2.63 -10.26 0.62
CA LYS A 49 2.61 -10.06 -0.84
C LYS A 49 1.20 -9.84 -1.35
N ASP A 50 0.28 -10.76 -1.03
CA ASP A 50 -1.09 -10.70 -1.53
C ASP A 50 -1.81 -9.44 -1.00
N LEU A 51 -1.61 -9.10 0.28
CA LEU A 51 -2.13 -7.87 0.88
C LEU A 51 -1.59 -6.60 0.21
N LEU A 52 -0.29 -6.55 -0.08
CA LEU A 52 0.33 -5.39 -0.73
C LEU A 52 -0.17 -5.21 -2.17
N ILE A 53 -0.40 -6.30 -2.90
CA ILE A 53 -0.98 -6.26 -4.25
C ILE A 53 -2.41 -5.73 -4.19
N GLU A 54 -3.24 -6.25 -3.27
CA GLU A 54 -4.61 -5.75 -3.08
C GLU A 54 -4.60 -4.25 -2.77
N LYS A 55 -3.71 -3.81 -1.86
CA LYS A 55 -3.56 -2.38 -1.53
C LYS A 55 -3.10 -1.56 -2.73
N ALA A 56 -2.13 -2.03 -3.50
CA ALA A 56 -1.67 -1.37 -4.71
C ALA A 56 -2.82 -1.20 -5.72
N VAL A 57 -3.56 -2.27 -6.02
CA VAL A 57 -4.73 -2.23 -6.93
C VAL A 57 -5.78 -1.24 -6.41
N SER A 58 -6.10 -1.28 -5.11
CA SER A 58 -7.08 -0.36 -4.51
C SER A 58 -6.63 1.11 -4.55
N SER A 59 -5.32 1.37 -4.57
CA SER A 59 -4.77 2.73 -4.66
C SER A 59 -4.79 3.30 -6.08
N ILE A 60 -4.86 2.41 -7.08
CA ILE A 60 -4.96 2.78 -8.49
C ILE A 60 -6.41 3.03 -8.86
N ILE A 61 -7.37 2.23 -8.39
CA ILE A 61 -8.73 2.23 -8.92
C ILE A 61 -9.70 3.09 -8.08
N PRO A 62 -10.51 3.97 -8.70
CA PRO A 62 -10.48 4.34 -10.12
C PRO A 62 -9.35 5.34 -10.42
N LEU A 63 -8.64 5.15 -11.55
CA LEU A 63 -7.65 6.13 -12.03
C LEU A 63 -8.22 6.92 -13.20
N GLN A 64 -8.37 8.22 -13.02
CA GLN A 64 -8.74 9.11 -14.11
C GLN A 64 -7.49 9.58 -14.85
N LEU A 65 -7.47 9.38 -16.17
CA LEU A 65 -6.40 9.84 -17.05
C LEU A 65 -6.79 11.14 -17.75
N SER A 66 -5.78 11.89 -18.19
CA SER A 66 -6.00 13.12 -18.94
C SER A 66 -6.58 12.84 -20.33
N ASP A 67 -7.41 13.77 -20.80
CA ASP A 67 -7.96 13.73 -22.15
C ASP A 67 -6.84 13.72 -23.22
N ILE A 68 -7.09 13.01 -24.32
CA ILE A 68 -6.17 12.87 -25.44
C ILE A 68 -6.82 13.43 -26.69
N GLU A 69 -6.18 14.42 -27.30
CA GLU A 69 -6.61 14.95 -28.61
C GLU A 69 -5.53 14.72 -29.67
N LYS A 70 -5.95 14.22 -30.83
CA LYS A 70 -5.07 14.00 -31.98
C LYS A 70 -5.75 14.42 -33.27
N SER A 71 -4.94 14.64 -34.29
CA SER A 71 -5.43 14.83 -35.66
C SER A 71 -4.62 13.96 -36.61
N ALA A 72 -5.30 13.26 -37.50
CA ALA A 72 -4.67 12.44 -38.53
C ALA A 72 -5.22 12.80 -39.91
N LYS A 73 -4.41 12.64 -40.94
CA LYS A 73 -4.85 12.78 -42.34
C LYS A 73 -5.18 11.40 -42.87
N ILE A 74 -6.47 11.16 -43.14
CA ILE A 74 -6.95 9.90 -43.70
C ILE A 74 -7.15 10.09 -45.21
N PRO A 75 -6.66 9.18 -46.08
CA PRO A 75 -6.92 9.24 -47.51
C PRO A 75 -8.42 9.34 -47.81
N VAL A 76 -8.80 10.08 -48.84
CA VAL A 76 -10.20 10.34 -49.25
C VAL A 76 -11.01 11.24 -48.29
N VAL A 77 -10.83 11.10 -46.97
CA VAL A 77 -11.60 11.84 -45.93
C VAL A 77 -10.98 13.20 -45.58
N GLY A 78 -9.65 13.31 -45.61
CA GLY A 78 -8.92 14.52 -45.24
C GLY A 78 -8.47 14.54 -43.77
N LYS A 79 -8.36 15.73 -43.17
CA LYS A 79 -7.90 15.89 -41.79
C LYS A 79 -9.05 15.61 -40.82
N VAL A 80 -8.89 14.56 -40.01
CA VAL A 80 -9.83 14.16 -38.96
C VAL A 80 -9.26 14.55 -37.61
N ARG A 81 -10.05 15.23 -36.79
CA ARG A 81 -9.76 15.48 -35.36
C ARG A 81 -10.41 14.37 -34.54
N MET A 82 -9.66 13.80 -33.62
CA MET A 82 -10.08 12.70 -32.75
C MET A 82 -9.82 13.11 -31.30
N GLY A 83 -10.74 12.77 -30.41
CA GLY A 83 -10.61 13.02 -28.97
C GLY A 83 -11.04 11.80 -28.17
N LEU A 84 -10.29 11.52 -27.12
CA LEU A 84 -10.65 10.61 -26.04
C LEU A 84 -10.77 11.43 -24.75
N SER A 85 -11.84 11.23 -24.01
CA SER A 85 -12.10 11.94 -22.75
C SER A 85 -12.77 11.01 -21.73
N ASP A 86 -12.86 11.45 -20.48
CA ASP A 86 -13.42 10.64 -19.38
C ASP A 86 -12.77 9.25 -19.32
N ILE A 87 -11.46 9.19 -19.56
CA ILE A 87 -10.70 7.95 -19.56
C ILE A 87 -10.50 7.51 -18.11
N VAL A 88 -11.06 6.36 -17.75
CA VAL A 88 -11.02 5.81 -16.39
C VAL A 88 -10.55 4.36 -16.43
N ILE A 89 -9.46 4.06 -15.74
CA ILE A 89 -9.10 2.68 -15.38
C ILE A 89 -9.98 2.27 -14.20
N TYR A 90 -10.82 1.26 -14.40
CA TYR A 90 -11.77 0.80 -13.39
C TYR A 90 -11.48 -0.62 -12.87
N SER A 91 -10.54 -1.32 -13.49
CA SER A 91 -10.10 -2.65 -13.09
C SER A 91 -8.64 -2.83 -13.47
N VAL A 92 -7.87 -3.44 -12.56
CA VAL A 92 -6.48 -3.85 -12.75
C VAL A 92 -6.34 -5.20 -12.06
N ASP A 93 -5.70 -6.16 -12.71
CA ASP A 93 -5.40 -7.48 -12.15
C ASP A 93 -3.95 -7.87 -12.41
N PHE A 94 -3.39 -8.70 -11.53
CA PHE A 94 -2.02 -9.22 -11.62
C PHE A 94 -2.05 -10.75 -11.46
N PRO A 95 -2.09 -11.52 -12.56
CA PRO A 95 -2.23 -12.97 -12.50
C PRO A 95 -1.00 -13.67 -11.90
N PHE A 96 0.17 -13.02 -11.94
CA PHE A 96 1.41 -13.60 -11.44
C PHE A 96 2.09 -12.67 -10.45
N SER A 97 2.43 -13.20 -9.28
CA SER A 97 3.22 -12.50 -8.28
C SER A 97 4.21 -13.41 -7.58
N SER A 98 5.35 -12.86 -7.18
CA SER A 98 6.38 -13.56 -6.44
C SER A 98 7.02 -12.65 -5.39
N ILE A 99 7.55 -13.26 -4.34
CA ILE A 99 8.27 -12.55 -3.29
C ILE A 99 9.57 -13.28 -2.98
N ALA A 100 10.66 -12.53 -2.89
CA ALA A 100 11.99 -13.06 -2.62
C ALA A 100 12.66 -12.25 -1.50
N THR A 101 13.41 -12.95 -0.66
CA THR A 101 14.26 -12.33 0.37
C THR A 101 15.72 -12.53 0.02
N GLY A 102 16.52 -11.49 0.20
CA GLY A 102 17.97 -11.54 0.10
C GLY A 102 18.63 -10.71 1.20
N ASP A 103 19.95 -10.66 1.20
CA ASP A 103 20.73 -9.98 2.24
C ASP A 103 20.42 -8.47 2.35
N SER A 104 19.92 -7.86 1.27
CA SER A 104 19.56 -6.44 1.19
C SER A 104 18.08 -6.14 1.46
N GLY A 105 17.22 -7.14 1.62
CA GLY A 105 15.79 -6.93 1.89
C GLY A 105 14.83 -7.87 1.15
N ILE A 106 13.61 -7.37 0.93
CA ILE A 106 12.49 -8.10 0.31
C ILE A 106 12.20 -7.49 -1.06
N VAL A 107 12.05 -8.34 -2.06
CA VAL A 107 11.64 -7.96 -3.42
C VAL A 107 10.28 -8.57 -3.70
N LEU A 108 9.33 -7.72 -4.07
CA LEU A 108 8.00 -8.10 -4.55
C LEU A 108 7.93 -7.84 -6.05
N VAL A 109 7.55 -8.86 -6.83
CA VAL A 109 7.31 -8.75 -8.27
C VAL A 109 5.86 -9.11 -8.56
N ALA A 110 5.19 -8.27 -9.34
CA ALA A 110 3.87 -8.55 -9.92
C ALA A 110 3.97 -8.35 -11.43
N SER A 111 3.37 -9.25 -12.21
CA SER A 111 3.56 -9.29 -13.68
C SER A 111 2.32 -9.83 -14.41
N GLY A 112 2.29 -9.59 -15.72
CA GLY A 112 1.17 -9.99 -16.59
C GLY A 112 -0.08 -9.15 -16.34
N ALA A 113 0.11 -7.88 -15.95
CA ALA A 113 -0.99 -7.01 -15.54
C ALA A 113 -2.04 -6.88 -16.65
N THR A 114 -3.31 -6.96 -16.30
CA THR A 114 -4.42 -6.57 -17.17
C THR A 114 -5.11 -5.34 -16.60
N ALA A 115 -5.64 -4.49 -17.47
CA ALA A 115 -6.38 -3.31 -17.06
C ALA A 115 -7.59 -3.08 -17.97
N ASN A 116 -8.74 -2.81 -17.37
CA ASN A 116 -9.94 -2.40 -18.11
C ASN A 116 -10.17 -0.90 -17.95
N LEU A 117 -10.44 -0.26 -19.09
CA LEU A 117 -10.65 1.16 -19.21
C LEU A 117 -12.00 1.47 -19.84
N ASN A 118 -12.67 2.48 -19.33
CA ASN A 118 -13.82 3.14 -19.93
C ASN A 118 -13.36 4.49 -20.46
N MET A 119 -13.84 4.89 -21.65
CA MET A 119 -13.61 6.23 -22.17
C MET A 119 -14.75 6.68 -23.08
N LYS A 120 -14.90 7.98 -23.25
CA LYS A 120 -15.66 8.57 -24.36
C LYS A 120 -14.73 8.84 -25.54
N TRP A 121 -15.23 8.61 -26.74
CA TRP A 121 -14.55 8.96 -27.97
C TRP A 121 -15.40 9.92 -28.79
N LYS A 122 -14.73 10.77 -29.56
CA LYS A 122 -15.36 11.61 -30.57
C LYS A 122 -14.43 11.81 -31.76
N TYR A 123 -14.99 11.97 -32.94
CA TYR A 123 -14.24 12.49 -34.09
C TYR A 123 -15.03 13.55 -34.84
N SER A 124 -14.31 14.42 -35.55
CA SER A 124 -14.91 15.38 -36.47
C SER A 124 -13.97 15.66 -37.63
N TYR A 125 -14.54 15.77 -38.83
CA TYR A 125 -13.85 16.24 -40.00
C TYR A 125 -14.76 17.12 -40.86
N LYS A 126 -14.14 17.99 -41.64
CA LYS A 126 -14.84 18.95 -42.50
C LYS A 126 -14.60 18.57 -43.95
N THR A 127 -15.69 18.35 -44.68
CA THR A 127 -15.69 18.28 -46.15
C THR A 127 -15.95 19.67 -46.72
N TRP A 128 -15.97 19.79 -48.04
CA TRP A 128 -16.23 21.05 -48.73
C TRP A 128 -17.63 21.63 -48.48
N ILE A 129 -18.63 20.80 -48.16
CA ILE A 129 -20.02 21.27 -47.91
C ILE A 129 -20.45 21.05 -46.45
N VAL A 130 -20.03 19.94 -45.83
CA VAL A 130 -20.58 19.52 -44.52
C VAL A 130 -19.49 19.14 -43.52
N THR A 131 -19.77 19.38 -42.25
CA THR A 131 -19.01 18.81 -41.13
C THR A 131 -19.64 17.48 -40.75
N ILE A 132 -18.82 16.45 -40.65
CA ILE A 132 -19.23 15.11 -40.21
C ILE A 132 -18.55 14.86 -38.86
N SER A 133 -19.33 14.38 -37.90
CA SER A 133 -18.86 14.05 -36.56
C SER A 133 -19.68 12.93 -35.97
N ASP A 134 -19.05 12.16 -35.09
CA ASP A 134 -19.70 11.14 -34.30
C ASP A 134 -19.01 11.04 -32.92
N GLN A 135 -19.71 10.45 -31.96
CA GLN A 135 -19.23 10.27 -30.60
C GLN A 135 -19.87 9.06 -29.93
N GLY A 136 -19.19 8.50 -28.94
CA GLY A 136 -19.70 7.37 -28.18
C GLY A 136 -18.84 7.05 -26.97
N THR A 137 -19.11 5.87 -26.40
CA THR A 137 -18.34 5.28 -25.30
C THR A 137 -17.63 4.04 -25.80
N ALA A 138 -16.45 3.77 -25.27
CA ALA A 138 -15.67 2.56 -25.52
C ALA A 138 -15.19 1.95 -24.21
N THR A 139 -15.10 0.62 -24.19
CA THR A 139 -14.40 -0.16 -23.17
C THR A 139 -13.20 -0.83 -23.81
N VAL A 140 -12.04 -0.72 -23.18
CA VAL A 140 -10.77 -1.24 -23.69
C VAL A 140 -10.13 -2.11 -22.61
N GLU A 141 -9.68 -3.29 -23.00
CA GLU A 141 -8.81 -4.13 -22.17
C GLU A 141 -7.37 -3.99 -22.66
N VAL A 142 -6.43 -3.80 -21.74
CA VAL A 142 -4.99 -3.74 -22.00
C VAL A 142 -4.32 -4.86 -21.23
N TRP A 143 -3.36 -5.54 -21.85
CA TRP A 143 -2.54 -6.56 -21.21
C TRP A 143 -1.06 -6.24 -21.36
N ASP A 144 -0.29 -6.52 -20.31
CA ASP A 144 1.17 -6.50 -20.34
C ASP A 144 1.71 -7.81 -20.91
N ASN A 145 2.49 -7.72 -21.99
CA ASN A 145 3.15 -8.85 -22.66
C ASN A 145 4.68 -8.85 -22.43
N SER A 146 5.16 -8.35 -21.29
CA SER A 146 6.58 -8.19 -20.91
C SER A 146 7.49 -9.44 -20.96
N TRP A 147 7.05 -10.53 -21.58
CA TRP A 147 7.82 -11.73 -21.92
C TRP A 147 8.20 -11.86 -23.42
N GLU A 148 7.82 -10.92 -24.30
CA GLU A 148 8.06 -10.95 -25.77
C GLU A 148 9.22 -10.06 -26.29
N LEU A 149 10.27 -9.80 -25.50
CA LEU A 149 11.46 -9.08 -25.96
C LEU A 149 12.75 -9.90 -25.84
#